data_AF-A0A6J4XXK2-F1
#
_entry.id   AF-A0A6J4XXK2-F1
#
_cell.length_a   1.000
_cell.length_b   1.000
_cell.length_c   1.000
_cell.angle_alpha   90.00
_cell.angle_beta   90.00
_cell.angle_gamma   90.00
#
_symmetry.space_group_name_H-M   'P 1'
#
loop_
_entity.id
_entity.type
_entity.pdbx_description
1 polymer ?
#
loop_
_entity_poly.entity_id
_entity_poly.type
_entity_poly.pdbx_seq_one_letter_code
_entity_poly.pdbx_strand_id
1 'polypeptide(L)'
;MKGIRFWAFWPVAYQPSSLQASQPPSLFGLIGRRMTKGQRRKLNRIYFMKYCSNCGQPVIHRTPPGDDRPRFCCESCGMVHYLNPKLVVGCIPEMEDRILLCRRAIEPGYGKWTLPAGYLENGESVAAGAKRETLEEARAKVEILTPYALYNICHVNQIYLMFRARLKDKRFGAGAESLEVKLFGENDIPWEEIAFRVIHATLLKYYDDRRLGRFSFHMENISPPNPNPPKTDN
;
A
#
# COMPACT_ATOMS: atom_id res chain seq x y z
N MET A 1 11.43 -23.55 30.44
CA MET A 1 9.98 -23.27 30.36
C MET A 1 9.56 -23.30 28.89
N LYS A 2 8.48 -24.01 28.59
CA LYS A 2 8.00 -24.33 27.24
C LYS A 2 7.16 -23.18 26.67
N GLY A 3 7.25 -22.97 25.35
CA GLY A 3 6.13 -22.48 24.54
C GLY A 3 6.12 -20.99 24.22
N ILE A 4 6.46 -20.65 22.98
CA ILE A 4 5.78 -19.56 22.27
C ILE A 4 5.03 -20.24 21.13
N ARG A 5 3.75 -20.51 21.38
CA ARG A 5 2.76 -20.81 20.35
C ARG A 5 2.10 -19.50 19.97
N PHE A 6 2.13 -19.17 18.69
CA PHE A 6 1.35 -18.08 18.10
C PHE A 6 -0.13 -18.22 18.44
N TRP A 7 -0.71 -17.16 19.00
CA TRP A 7 -2.13 -16.84 18.89
C TRP A 7 -2.21 -15.33 18.69
N ALA A 8 -2.48 -14.90 17.46
CA ALA A 8 -2.91 -13.55 17.19
C ALA A 8 -4.35 -13.40 17.69
N PHE A 9 -4.58 -13.09 18.97
CA PHE A 9 -5.87 -12.61 19.49
C PHE A 9 -5.71 -11.94 20.87
N TRP A 10 -6.10 -10.67 20.96
CA TRP A 10 -6.77 -10.13 22.16
C TRP A 10 -8.18 -10.78 22.24
N PRO A 11 -8.78 -10.92 23.43
CA PRO A 11 -9.46 -12.13 23.86
C PRO A 11 -10.82 -12.32 23.19
N VAL A 12 -10.92 -13.17 22.17
CA VAL A 12 -12.19 -13.85 21.84
C VAL A 12 -11.83 -15.31 21.58
N ALA A 13 -12.34 -16.19 22.45
CA ALA A 13 -11.97 -17.60 22.50
C ALA A 13 -12.42 -18.36 21.25
N TYR A 14 -11.55 -19.19 20.68
CA TYR A 14 -11.93 -20.24 19.75
C TYR A 14 -10.95 -21.43 19.81
N GLN A 15 -11.48 -22.66 19.93
CA GLN A 15 -10.72 -23.91 20.00
C GLN A 15 -10.51 -24.52 18.60
N PRO A 16 -9.36 -25.17 18.31
CA PRO A 16 -9.03 -25.66 16.97
C PRO A 16 -9.37 -27.14 16.75
N SER A 17 -9.84 -27.48 15.54
CA SER A 17 -9.81 -28.83 14.97
C SER A 17 -8.68 -28.95 13.94
N SER A 18 -7.98 -30.09 13.97
CA SER A 18 -6.76 -30.42 13.25
C SER A 18 -6.96 -30.73 11.77
N LEU A 19 -6.16 -30.11 10.89
CA LEU A 19 -5.81 -30.65 9.56
C LEU A 19 -4.39 -30.17 9.18
N GLN A 20 -3.52 -31.13 8.84
CA GLN A 20 -2.15 -30.90 8.36
C GLN A 20 -2.16 -30.53 6.88
N ALA A 21 -1.30 -29.57 6.48
CA ALA A 21 -0.98 -29.31 5.08
C ALA A 21 0.55 -29.25 4.89
N SER A 22 1.01 -29.95 3.85
CA SER A 22 2.39 -30.15 3.42
C SER A 22 3.02 -28.92 2.74
N GLN A 23 4.33 -28.75 2.91
CA GLN A 23 5.17 -27.65 2.41
C GLN A 23 5.56 -27.82 0.92
N PRO A 24 5.62 -26.74 0.11
CA PRO A 24 6.38 -26.71 -1.14
C PRO A 24 7.82 -26.16 -0.95
N PRO A 25 8.75 -26.47 -1.87
CA PRO A 25 10.20 -26.36 -1.66
C PRO A 25 10.76 -24.93 -1.63
N SER A 26 11.82 -24.76 -0.83
CA SER A 26 12.52 -23.51 -0.55
C SER A 26 13.32 -22.97 -1.73
N LEU A 27 13.14 -21.69 -2.04
CA LEU A 27 13.90 -20.92 -3.04
C LEU A 27 15.28 -20.46 -2.52
N PHE A 28 16.05 -21.36 -1.91
CA PHE A 28 17.42 -21.08 -1.45
C PHE A 28 18.43 -22.04 -2.10
N GLY A 29 18.44 -22.04 -3.43
CA GLY A 29 19.54 -22.60 -4.21
C GLY A 29 20.23 -21.48 -4.98
N LEU A 30 21.12 -20.71 -4.33
CA LEU A 30 22.23 -19.93 -4.94
C LEU A 30 22.93 -19.07 -3.85
N ILE A 31 23.66 -19.73 -2.95
CA ILE A 31 24.72 -19.07 -2.16
C ILE A 31 25.98 -19.09 -3.04
N GLY A 32 26.40 -17.92 -3.55
CA GLY A 32 27.61 -17.89 -4.38
C GLY A 32 28.13 -16.54 -4.89
N ARG A 33 27.62 -15.38 -4.44
CA ARG A 33 28.27 -14.09 -4.75
C ARG A 33 28.41 -13.23 -3.49
N ARG A 34 29.65 -12.85 -3.19
CA ARG A 34 30.04 -11.98 -2.08
C ARG A 34 29.51 -10.56 -2.37
N MET A 35 28.42 -10.16 -1.73
CA MET A 35 27.89 -8.80 -1.86
C MET A 35 28.89 -7.77 -1.35
N THR A 36 29.07 -6.68 -2.08
CA THR A 36 29.99 -5.59 -1.67
C THR A 36 29.43 -4.83 -0.47
N LYS A 37 30.30 -4.21 0.36
CA LYS A 37 29.90 -3.36 1.50
C LYS A 37 28.90 -2.25 1.09
N GLY A 38 29.01 -1.75 -0.15
CA GLY A 38 28.11 -0.73 -0.70
C GLY A 38 26.71 -1.26 -1.04
N GLN A 39 26.61 -2.48 -1.58
CA GLN A 39 25.33 -3.14 -1.88
C GLN A 39 24.58 -3.53 -0.60
N ARG A 40 25.31 -4.01 0.43
CA ARG A 40 24.76 -4.28 1.77
C ARG A 40 24.24 -3.01 2.45
N ARG A 41 24.90 -1.86 2.25
CA ARG A 41 24.49 -0.54 2.77
C ARG A 41 23.26 0.05 2.07
N LYS A 42 23.08 -0.21 0.77
CA LYS A 42 21.93 0.30 -0.02
C LYS A 42 20.64 -0.45 0.27
N LEU A 43 20.70 -1.78 0.47
CA LEU A 43 19.55 -2.62 0.83
C LEU A 43 19.06 -2.36 2.27
N ASN A 44 19.98 -2.04 3.19
CA ASN A 44 19.71 -1.91 4.63
C ASN A 44 19.19 -0.54 5.08
N ARG A 45 19.10 0.49 4.22
CA ARG A 45 18.93 1.87 4.71
C ARG A 45 17.49 2.30 5.01
N ILE A 46 16.47 1.63 4.47
CA ILE A 46 15.07 2.08 4.53
C ILE A 46 14.26 1.42 5.66
N TYR A 47 14.71 0.28 6.20
CA TYR A 47 13.98 -0.49 7.22
C TYR A 47 14.81 -0.82 8.46
N PHE A 48 15.75 0.04 8.86
CA PHE A 48 16.66 -0.27 9.96
C PHE A 48 16.16 0.28 11.30
N MET A 49 15.42 -0.53 12.05
CA MET A 49 15.17 -0.25 13.48
C MET A 49 16.49 -0.39 14.24
N LYS A 50 16.93 0.69 14.91
CA LYS A 50 18.20 0.72 15.67
C LYS A 50 18.02 0.38 17.13
N TYR A 51 16.91 0.79 17.72
CA TYR A 51 16.62 0.69 19.14
C TYR A 51 15.22 0.13 19.36
N CYS A 52 15.06 -0.57 20.49
CA CYS A 52 13.82 -1.16 20.94
C CYS A 52 12.87 -0.05 21.40
N SER A 53 11.67 0.01 20.81
CA SER A 53 10.65 0.99 21.23
C SER A 53 10.08 0.74 22.63
N ASN A 54 10.35 -0.43 23.22
CA ASN A 54 9.89 -0.79 24.57
C ASN A 54 10.86 -0.36 25.68
N CYS A 55 12.17 -0.54 25.50
CA CYS A 55 13.16 -0.27 26.55
C CYS A 55 14.35 0.62 26.12
N GLY A 56 14.40 1.08 24.88
CA GLY A 56 15.46 1.97 24.36
C GLY A 56 16.79 1.29 24.02
N GLN A 57 16.98 0.02 24.37
CA GLN A 57 18.22 -0.72 24.08
C GLN A 57 18.36 -1.09 22.59
N PRO A 58 19.57 -1.28 22.05
CA PRO A 58 19.78 -1.71 20.67
C PRO A 58 19.04 -3.02 20.35
N VAL A 59 18.55 -3.12 19.11
CA VAL A 59 17.96 -4.38 18.59
C VAL A 59 18.94 -5.08 17.65
N ILE A 60 18.79 -6.40 17.56
CA ILE A 60 19.51 -7.26 16.60
C ILE A 60 18.55 -7.84 15.58
N HIS A 61 19.03 -8.09 14.36
CA HIS A 61 18.24 -8.72 13.30
C HIS A 61 18.56 -10.21 13.24
N ARG A 62 17.67 -11.06 13.78
CA ARG A 62 17.84 -12.52 13.86
C ARG A 62 16.50 -13.24 13.70
N THR A 63 16.54 -14.54 13.40
CA THR A 63 15.34 -15.41 13.43
C THR A 63 15.09 -15.87 14.87
N PRO A 64 13.95 -15.51 15.50
CA PRO A 64 13.58 -16.03 16.81
C PRO A 64 13.36 -17.56 16.80
N PRO A 65 13.56 -18.27 17.93
CA PRO A 65 13.23 -19.69 18.03
C PRO A 65 11.75 -19.95 17.66
N GLY A 66 11.51 -20.84 16.70
CA GLY A 66 10.17 -21.18 16.22
C GLY A 66 9.65 -20.32 15.07
N ASP A 67 10.39 -19.31 14.63
CA ASP A 67 10.08 -18.49 13.45
C ASP A 67 10.90 -18.93 12.22
N ASP A 68 10.44 -18.58 11.01
CA ASP A 68 11.10 -18.90 9.73
C ASP A 68 11.81 -17.68 9.10
N ARG A 69 11.69 -16.50 9.72
CA ARG A 69 12.13 -15.21 9.14
C ARG A 69 12.85 -14.35 10.17
N PRO A 70 13.82 -13.53 9.73
CA PRO A 70 14.51 -12.63 10.62
C PRO A 70 13.60 -11.47 11.04
N ARG A 71 13.72 -11.09 12.31
CA ARG A 71 12.96 -10.01 12.99
C ARG A 71 13.93 -9.12 13.77
N PHE A 72 13.50 -7.90 14.08
CA PHE A 72 14.22 -7.06 15.03
C PHE A 72 13.90 -7.55 16.45
N CYS A 73 14.90 -8.06 17.15
CA CYS A 73 14.77 -8.64 18.48
C CYS A 73 15.60 -7.82 19.48
N CYS A 74 15.02 -7.50 20.63
CA CYS A 74 15.74 -6.90 21.75
C CYS A 74 16.22 -7.98 22.71
N GLU A 75 17.53 -8.12 22.92
CA GLU A 75 18.08 -9.09 23.87
C GLU A 75 17.97 -8.63 25.32
N SER A 76 17.79 -7.32 25.56
CA SER A 76 17.66 -6.77 26.92
C SER A 76 16.30 -7.05 27.55
N CYS A 77 15.20 -6.89 26.81
CA CYS A 77 13.85 -7.11 27.34
C CYS A 77 13.08 -8.28 26.69
N GLY A 78 13.70 -8.96 25.71
CA GLY A 78 13.09 -10.09 25.00
C GLY A 78 12.05 -9.71 23.94
N MET A 79 11.76 -8.42 23.72
CA MET A 79 10.76 -7.97 22.76
C MET A 79 11.15 -8.33 21.31
N VAL A 80 10.19 -8.87 20.55
CA VAL A 80 10.30 -9.11 19.10
C VAL A 80 9.44 -8.09 18.37
N HIS A 81 10.05 -7.26 17.54
CA HIS A 81 9.38 -6.21 16.77
C HIS A 81 8.97 -6.74 15.39
N TYR A 82 7.67 -6.92 15.21
CA TYR A 82 7.07 -7.22 13.92
C TYR A 82 6.93 -5.94 13.10
N LEU A 83 7.23 -6.02 11.81
CA LEU A 83 6.93 -4.97 10.84
C LEU A 83 5.71 -5.41 10.04
N ASN A 84 4.70 -4.56 9.99
CA ASN A 84 3.47 -4.82 9.26
C ASN A 84 3.44 -4.01 7.96
N PRO A 85 2.84 -4.54 6.88
CA PRO A 85 2.53 -3.75 5.71
C PRO A 85 1.62 -2.57 6.07
N LYS A 86 1.77 -1.46 5.35
CA LYS A 86 0.89 -0.30 5.49
C LYS A 86 -0.27 -0.41 4.50
N LEU A 87 -1.48 -0.16 4.97
CA LEU A 87 -2.65 -0.05 4.10
C LEU A 87 -2.83 1.40 3.67
N VAL A 88 -2.93 1.64 2.37
CA VAL A 88 -3.32 2.91 1.76
C VAL A 88 -4.75 2.74 1.26
N VAL A 89 -5.63 3.66 1.64
CA VAL A 89 -7.03 3.66 1.24
C VAL A 89 -7.34 4.93 0.47
N GLY A 90 -8.18 4.81 -0.55
CA GLY A 90 -8.57 5.94 -1.38
C GLY A 90 -9.82 5.65 -2.17
N CYS A 91 -10.22 6.57 -3.03
CA CYS A 91 -11.34 6.32 -3.91
C CYS A 91 -11.18 6.94 -5.30
N ILE A 92 -12.04 6.47 -6.22
CA ILE A 92 -12.31 7.08 -7.52
C ILE A 92 -13.56 7.94 -7.32
N PRO A 93 -13.44 9.28 -7.15
CA PRO A 93 -14.58 10.14 -6.94
C PRO A 93 -15.24 10.45 -8.29
N GLU A 94 -16.40 9.88 -8.51
CA GLU A 94 -17.16 9.94 -9.76
C GLU A 94 -18.18 11.06 -9.72
N MET A 95 -18.29 11.79 -10.83
CA MET A 95 -19.41 12.68 -11.11
C MET A 95 -19.73 12.60 -12.60
N GLU A 96 -20.95 12.13 -12.91
CA GLU A 96 -21.39 11.91 -14.29
C GLU A 96 -20.39 11.02 -15.06
N ASP A 97 -19.88 11.49 -16.19
CA ASP A 97 -18.88 10.82 -17.03
C ASP A 97 -17.43 11.06 -16.58
N ARG A 98 -17.20 11.81 -15.49
CA ARG A 98 -15.87 12.27 -15.07
C ARG A 98 -15.43 11.71 -13.71
N ILE A 99 -14.13 11.78 -13.47
CA ILE A 99 -13.51 11.47 -12.17
C ILE A 99 -12.69 12.66 -11.65
N LEU A 100 -12.62 12.82 -10.33
CA LEU A 100 -11.81 13.85 -9.70
C LEU A 100 -10.39 13.33 -9.45
N LEU A 101 -9.39 14.07 -9.94
CA LEU A 101 -7.97 13.83 -9.64
C LEU A 101 -7.40 15.00 -8.84
N CYS A 102 -6.35 14.71 -8.08
CA CYS A 102 -5.57 15.66 -7.29
C CYS A 102 -4.15 15.76 -7.84
N ARG A 103 -3.63 16.98 -8.01
CA ARG A 103 -2.24 17.21 -8.39
C ARG A 103 -1.42 17.43 -7.14
N ARG A 104 -0.44 16.56 -6.88
CA ARG A 104 0.28 16.49 -5.60
C ARG A 104 1.16 17.72 -5.35
N ALA A 105 1.08 18.28 -4.14
CA ALA A 105 1.95 19.35 -3.65
C ALA A 105 3.14 18.84 -2.82
N ILE A 106 3.29 17.52 -2.67
CA ILE A 106 4.32 16.87 -1.85
C ILE A 106 4.99 15.70 -2.58
N GLU A 107 6.22 15.39 -2.21
CA GLU A 107 6.94 14.20 -2.68
C GLU A 107 6.49 12.93 -1.94
N PRO A 108 6.65 11.73 -2.54
CA PRO A 108 7.07 11.49 -3.92
C PRO A 108 6.00 11.90 -4.94
N GLY A 109 6.40 12.28 -6.15
CA GLY A 109 5.48 12.57 -7.26
C GLY A 109 4.88 13.98 -7.20
N TYR A 110 5.65 14.95 -6.71
CA TYR A 110 5.26 16.37 -6.75
C TYR A 110 4.85 16.79 -8.17
N GLY A 111 3.78 17.58 -8.29
CA GLY A 111 3.30 18.12 -9.57
C GLY A 111 2.61 17.10 -10.48
N LYS A 112 2.50 15.83 -10.07
CA LYS A 112 1.81 14.76 -10.80
C LYS A 112 0.39 14.53 -10.28
N TRP A 113 -0.47 13.96 -11.11
CA TRP A 113 -1.87 13.66 -10.81
C TRP A 113 -2.04 12.30 -10.11
N THR A 114 -2.96 12.24 -9.16
CA THR A 114 -3.31 11.02 -8.42
C THR A 114 -4.81 11.00 -8.12
N LEU A 115 -5.31 9.82 -7.75
CA LEU A 115 -6.56 9.70 -7.01
C LEU A 115 -6.31 10.07 -5.53
N PRO A 116 -7.30 10.64 -4.83
CA PRO A 116 -7.16 10.90 -3.39
C PRO A 116 -6.99 9.59 -2.63
N ALA A 117 -5.87 9.45 -1.92
CA ALA A 117 -5.51 8.23 -1.22
C ALA A 117 -4.35 8.46 -0.24
N GLY A 118 -4.51 7.95 0.98
CA GLY A 118 -3.49 8.02 2.02
C GLY A 118 -3.57 6.85 2.99
N TYR A 119 -2.74 6.86 4.02
CA TYR A 119 -2.64 5.73 4.94
C TYR A 119 -3.92 5.57 5.76
N LEU A 120 -4.31 4.32 5.99
CA LEU A 120 -5.36 4.02 6.96
C LEU A 120 -4.85 4.38 8.36
N GLU A 121 -5.63 5.17 9.08
CA GLU A 121 -5.36 5.54 10.45
C GLU A 121 -5.93 4.52 11.45
N ASN A 122 -5.38 4.47 12.65
CA ASN A 122 -5.93 3.62 13.71
C ASN A 122 -7.32 4.13 14.14
N GLY A 123 -8.28 3.21 14.29
CA GLY A 123 -9.62 3.54 14.78
C GLY A 123 -10.64 3.92 13.70
N GLU A 124 -10.26 3.89 12.42
CA GLU A 124 -11.19 4.09 11.30
C GLU A 124 -11.40 2.82 10.45
N SER A 125 -12.55 2.74 9.78
CA SER A 125 -12.79 1.73 8.75
C SER A 125 -12.14 2.14 7.42
N VAL A 126 -11.85 1.18 6.55
CA VAL A 126 -11.29 1.45 5.21
C VAL A 126 -12.11 2.43 4.37
N ALA A 127 -13.44 2.37 4.49
CA ALA A 127 -14.35 3.30 3.80
C ALA A 127 -14.36 4.69 4.46
N ALA A 128 -14.15 4.77 5.78
CA ALA A 128 -14.03 6.04 6.49
C ALA A 128 -12.69 6.74 6.15
N GLY A 129 -11.59 5.99 6.12
CA GLY A 129 -10.29 6.52 5.66
C GLY A 129 -10.34 7.02 4.23
N ALA A 130 -10.91 6.26 3.30
CA ALA A 130 -11.09 6.72 1.92
C ALA A 130 -11.90 8.03 1.81
N LYS A 131 -12.94 8.21 2.65
CA LYS A 131 -13.69 9.47 2.74
C LYS A 131 -12.86 10.60 3.34
N ARG A 132 -12.09 10.34 4.40
CA ARG A 132 -11.22 11.29 5.07
C ARG A 132 -10.16 11.83 4.11
N GLU A 133 -9.42 10.94 3.45
CA GLU A 133 -8.39 11.31 2.46
C GLU A 133 -8.97 12.14 1.31
N THR A 134 -10.15 11.76 0.82
CA THR A 134 -10.84 12.54 -0.24
C THR A 134 -11.25 13.93 0.23
N LEU A 135 -11.63 14.08 1.50
CA LEU A 135 -11.94 15.38 2.10
C LEU A 135 -10.66 16.20 2.34
N GLU A 136 -9.58 15.58 2.79
CA GLU A 136 -8.30 16.24 3.10
C GLU A 136 -7.61 16.74 1.84
N GLU A 137 -7.47 15.90 0.81
CA GLU A 137 -6.75 16.24 -0.42
C GLU A 137 -7.57 17.09 -1.39
N ALA A 138 -8.90 16.91 -1.42
CA ALA A 138 -9.76 17.49 -2.44
C ALA A 138 -10.96 18.29 -1.91
N ARG A 139 -11.08 18.46 -0.58
CA ARG A 139 -12.22 19.12 0.07
C ARG A 139 -13.58 18.58 -0.41
N ALA A 140 -13.57 17.34 -0.91
CA ALA A 140 -14.68 16.75 -1.63
C ALA A 140 -15.41 15.77 -0.72
N LYS A 141 -16.74 15.86 -0.70
CA LYS A 141 -17.58 14.91 0.03
C LYS A 141 -18.04 13.81 -0.90
N VAL A 142 -17.79 12.56 -0.51
CA VAL A 142 -18.17 11.38 -1.28
C VAL A 142 -19.10 10.43 -0.52
N GLU A 143 -19.89 9.71 -1.28
CA GLU A 143 -20.59 8.50 -0.86
C GLU A 143 -19.81 7.29 -1.40
N ILE A 144 -19.40 6.38 -0.51
CA ILE A 144 -18.68 5.16 -0.92
C ILE A 144 -19.69 4.19 -1.53
N LEU A 145 -19.41 3.70 -2.74
CA LEU A 145 -20.28 2.76 -3.44
C LEU A 145 -19.86 1.32 -3.15
N THR A 146 -18.62 0.97 -3.49
CA THR A 146 -18.11 -0.41 -3.36
C THR A 146 -16.57 -0.41 -3.34
N PRO A 147 -15.93 -1.36 -2.64
CA PRO A 147 -14.52 -1.66 -2.93
C PRO A 147 -14.37 -2.00 -4.41
N TYR A 148 -13.28 -1.55 -5.02
CA TYR A 148 -13.07 -1.64 -6.46
C TYR A 148 -11.77 -2.31 -6.85
N ALA A 149 -10.64 -1.84 -6.32
CA ALA A 149 -9.34 -2.42 -6.67
C ALA A 149 -8.45 -2.56 -5.44
N LEU A 150 -7.86 -3.74 -5.27
CA LEU A 150 -6.82 -4.02 -4.28
C LEU A 150 -5.51 -4.34 -4.98
N TYR A 151 -4.44 -3.63 -4.62
CA TYR A 151 -3.12 -3.86 -5.17
C TYR A 151 -2.12 -4.20 -4.07
N ASN A 152 -1.43 -5.33 -4.21
CA ASN A 152 -0.31 -5.69 -3.35
C ASN A 152 0.98 -5.12 -3.95
N ILE A 153 1.66 -4.23 -3.21
CA ILE A 153 2.95 -3.66 -3.58
C ILE A 153 4.03 -4.21 -2.64
N CYS A 154 4.22 -5.52 -2.69
CA CYS A 154 5.02 -6.28 -1.73
C CYS A 154 6.46 -5.76 -1.58
N HIS A 155 7.06 -5.24 -2.66
CA HIS A 155 8.44 -4.76 -2.66
C HIS A 155 8.65 -3.46 -1.85
N VAL A 156 7.57 -2.74 -1.50
CA VAL A 156 7.58 -1.60 -0.57
C VAL A 156 6.67 -1.81 0.64
N ASN A 157 6.20 -3.04 0.88
CA ASN A 157 5.34 -3.42 2.01
C ASN A 157 4.06 -2.56 2.12
N GLN A 158 3.39 -2.30 0.99
CA GLN A 158 2.13 -1.56 0.97
C GLN A 158 1.01 -2.37 0.31
N ILE A 159 -0.20 -2.14 0.78
CA ILE A 159 -1.45 -2.60 0.16
C ILE A 159 -2.25 -1.36 -0.18
N TYR A 160 -2.75 -1.24 -1.41
CA TYR A 160 -3.67 -0.18 -1.81
C TYR A 160 -5.08 -0.76 -1.92
N LEU A 161 -6.06 -0.11 -1.32
CA LEU A 161 -7.47 -0.42 -1.49
C LEU A 161 -8.22 0.82 -1.97
N MET A 162 -8.67 0.78 -3.23
CA MET A 162 -9.42 1.85 -3.87
C MET A 162 -10.91 1.49 -3.91
N PHE A 163 -11.74 2.46 -3.56
CA PHE A 163 -13.19 2.38 -3.66
C PHE A 163 -13.69 3.11 -4.89
N ARG A 164 -14.80 2.65 -5.48
CA ARG A 164 -15.65 3.56 -6.26
C ARG A 164 -16.46 4.42 -5.31
N ALA A 165 -16.57 5.70 -5.62
CA ALA A 165 -17.29 6.64 -4.79
C ALA A 165 -18.01 7.67 -5.66
N ARG A 166 -19.19 8.11 -5.23
CA ARG A 166 -19.95 9.18 -5.88
C ARG A 166 -19.68 10.50 -5.18
N LEU A 167 -19.30 11.53 -5.92
CA LEU A 167 -19.26 12.90 -5.39
C LEU A 167 -20.67 13.37 -5.04
N LYS A 168 -20.84 13.93 -3.84
CA LYS A 168 -22.14 14.39 -3.36
C LYS A 168 -22.62 15.67 -4.06
N ASP A 169 -21.68 16.54 -4.42
CA ASP A 169 -21.95 17.80 -5.10
C ASP A 169 -20.68 18.33 -5.80
N LYS A 170 -20.78 19.50 -6.46
CA LYS A 170 -19.69 20.17 -7.19
C LYS A 170 -18.77 21.01 -6.29
N ARG A 171 -18.88 20.92 -4.95
CA ARG A 171 -18.01 21.62 -4.02
C ARG A 171 -16.82 20.75 -3.67
N PHE A 172 -15.71 21.03 -4.33
CA PHE A 172 -14.40 20.46 -4.10
C PHE A 172 -13.34 21.54 -4.36
N GLY A 173 -12.13 21.33 -3.88
CA GLY A 173 -11.03 22.28 -4.01
C GLY A 173 -9.74 21.73 -3.43
N ALA A 174 -8.61 22.31 -3.80
CA ALA A 174 -7.32 21.77 -3.37
C ALA A 174 -7.15 21.81 -1.85
N GLY A 175 -6.80 20.67 -1.27
CA GLY A 175 -6.35 20.52 0.10
C GLY A 175 -4.93 21.05 0.32
N ALA A 176 -4.40 20.91 1.54
CA ALA A 176 -3.02 21.33 1.84
C ALA A 176 -1.96 20.54 1.06
N GLU A 177 -2.28 19.30 0.67
CA GLU A 177 -1.38 18.39 -0.05
C GLU A 177 -1.62 18.36 -1.57
N SER A 178 -2.52 19.22 -2.07
CA SER A 178 -2.86 19.32 -3.49
C SER A 178 -2.55 20.73 -4.01
N LEU A 179 -1.90 20.82 -5.16
CA LEU A 179 -1.71 22.06 -5.90
C LEU A 179 -3.02 22.48 -6.59
N GLU A 180 -3.72 21.49 -7.14
CA GLU A 180 -5.00 21.66 -7.82
C GLU A 180 -5.79 20.35 -7.80
N VAL A 181 -7.10 20.46 -8.01
CA VAL A 181 -8.00 19.33 -8.19
C VAL A 181 -8.91 19.61 -9.39
N LYS A 182 -9.17 18.59 -10.20
CA LYS A 182 -9.93 18.77 -11.45
C LYS A 182 -10.69 17.50 -11.81
N LEU A 183 -11.85 17.69 -12.44
CA LEU A 183 -12.62 16.62 -13.06
C LEU A 183 -12.10 16.33 -14.46
N PHE A 184 -11.83 15.07 -14.74
CA PHE A 184 -11.36 14.59 -16.02
C PHE A 184 -12.36 13.61 -16.62
N GLY A 185 -12.71 13.82 -17.89
CA GLY A 185 -13.28 12.76 -18.71
C GLY A 185 -12.18 11.80 -19.14
N GLU A 186 -12.56 10.63 -19.66
CA GLU A 186 -11.59 9.60 -20.04
C GLU A 186 -10.51 10.09 -21.01
N ASN A 187 -10.92 10.82 -22.05
CA ASN A 187 -10.02 11.35 -23.08
C ASN A 187 -9.16 12.53 -22.59
N ASP A 188 -9.48 13.09 -21.43
CA ASP A 188 -8.76 14.23 -20.85
C ASP A 188 -7.70 13.79 -19.83
N ILE A 189 -7.63 12.50 -19.48
CA ILE A 189 -6.73 12.00 -18.42
C ILE A 189 -5.26 12.24 -18.84
N PRO A 190 -4.45 12.92 -18.01
CA PRO A 190 -3.05 13.16 -18.32
C PRO A 190 -2.22 11.93 -17.93
N TRP A 191 -2.30 10.85 -18.73
CA TRP A 191 -1.74 9.53 -18.43
C TRP A 191 -0.24 9.55 -18.08
N GLU A 192 0.55 10.34 -18.81
CA GLU A 192 2.00 10.50 -18.59
C GLU A 192 2.34 11.26 -17.29
N GLU A 193 1.38 12.03 -16.77
CA GLU A 193 1.53 12.80 -15.54
C GLU A 193 0.91 12.11 -14.33
N ILE A 194 0.45 10.86 -14.44
CA ILE A 194 -0.02 10.09 -13.27
C ILE A 194 1.16 9.73 -12.36
N ALA A 195 1.02 10.03 -11.07
CA ALA A 195 2.10 9.96 -10.09
C ALA A 195 2.60 8.53 -9.84
N PHE A 196 1.68 7.56 -9.78
CA PHE A 196 1.97 6.21 -9.31
C PHE A 196 1.40 5.15 -10.25
N ARG A 197 2.18 4.08 -10.46
CA ARG A 197 1.77 2.93 -11.29
C ARG A 197 0.49 2.26 -10.79
N VAL A 198 0.28 2.23 -9.48
CA VAL A 198 -0.95 1.67 -8.88
C VAL A 198 -2.19 2.49 -9.26
N ILE A 199 -2.05 3.82 -9.30
CA ILE A 199 -3.13 4.72 -9.73
C ILE A 199 -3.37 4.57 -11.23
N HIS A 200 -2.31 4.53 -12.03
CA HIS A 200 -2.42 4.26 -13.47
C HIS A 200 -3.14 2.93 -13.76
N ALA A 201 -2.75 1.84 -13.07
CA ALA A 201 -3.40 0.53 -13.21
C ALA A 201 -4.88 0.57 -12.79
N THR A 202 -5.18 1.26 -11.68
CA THR A 202 -6.56 1.45 -11.20
C THR A 202 -7.42 2.16 -12.25
N LEU A 203 -6.91 3.23 -12.86
CA LEU A 203 -7.62 4.01 -13.87
C LEU A 203 -7.85 3.23 -15.16
N LEU A 204 -6.85 2.48 -15.65
CA LEU A 204 -7.01 1.61 -16.82
C LEU A 204 -8.16 0.61 -16.61
N LYS A 205 -8.13 -0.12 -15.49
CA LYS A 205 -9.20 -1.06 -15.14
C LYS A 205 -10.55 -0.36 -15.04
N TYR A 206 -10.60 0.81 -14.40
CA TYR A 206 -11.83 1.58 -14.23
C TYR A 206 -12.47 1.93 -15.57
N TYR A 207 -11.70 2.41 -16.53
CA TYR A 207 -12.22 2.75 -17.85
C TYR A 207 -12.53 1.52 -18.71
N ASP A 208 -11.79 0.42 -18.57
CA ASP A 208 -12.15 -0.87 -19.18
C ASP A 208 -13.51 -1.36 -18.69
N ASP A 209 -13.71 -1.43 -17.37
CA ASP A 209 -14.97 -1.84 -16.74
C ASP A 209 -16.12 -0.90 -17.11
N ARG A 210 -15.84 0.41 -17.20
CA ARG A 210 -16.81 1.43 -17.61
C ARG A 210 -17.30 1.18 -19.04
N ARG A 211 -16.39 0.92 -19.99
CA ARG A 211 -16.74 0.58 -21.38
C ARG A 211 -17.61 -0.67 -21.47
N LEU A 212 -17.33 -1.66 -20.61
CA LEU A 212 -18.09 -2.90 -20.51
C LEU A 212 -19.43 -2.75 -19.76
N GLY A 213 -19.67 -1.59 -19.12
CA GLY A 213 -20.87 -1.33 -18.33
C GLY A 213 -20.94 -2.13 -17.02
N ARG A 214 -19.83 -2.75 -16.59
CA ARG A 214 -19.80 -3.61 -15.40
C ARG A 214 -18.52 -3.39 -14.61
N PHE A 215 -18.66 -2.93 -13.38
CA PHE A 215 -17.55 -2.75 -12.46
C PHE A 215 -17.38 -3.96 -11.56
N SER A 216 -16.28 -4.67 -11.73
CA SER A 216 -15.91 -5.85 -10.94
C SER A 216 -14.89 -5.47 -9.86
N PHE A 217 -14.74 -6.28 -8.82
CA PHE A 217 -13.61 -6.11 -7.90
C PHE A 217 -12.34 -6.69 -8.52
N HIS A 218 -11.26 -5.91 -8.54
CA HIS A 218 -9.95 -6.31 -9.07
C HIS A 218 -8.95 -6.52 -7.93
N MET A 219 -8.12 -7.55 -8.04
CA MET A 219 -7.01 -7.77 -7.11
C MET A 219 -5.76 -8.22 -7.87
N GLU A 220 -4.69 -7.43 -7.77
CA GLU A 220 -3.46 -7.66 -8.53
C GLU A 220 -2.19 -7.28 -7.75
N ASN A 221 -1.02 -7.60 -8.31
CA ASN A 221 0.28 -7.26 -7.73
C ASN A 221 0.96 -6.19 -8.58
N ILE A 222 1.52 -5.16 -7.94
CA ILE A 222 2.40 -4.19 -8.60
C ILE A 222 3.85 -4.61 -8.39
N SER A 223 4.46 -5.14 -9.45
CA SER A 223 5.87 -5.51 -9.48
C SER A 223 6.79 -4.28 -9.43
N PRO A 224 8.03 -4.40 -8.95
CA PRO A 224 9.03 -3.33 -9.00
C PRO A 224 9.18 -2.74 -10.42
N PRO A 225 9.56 -1.46 -10.57
CA PRO A 225 9.94 -0.90 -11.87
C PRO A 225 11.08 -1.71 -12.48
N ASN A 226 11.05 -1.93 -13.80
CA ASN A 226 12.18 -2.57 -14.50
C ASN A 226 13.41 -1.65 -14.37
N PRO A 227 14.53 -2.12 -13.79
CA PRO A 227 15.73 -1.31 -13.63
C PRO A 227 16.40 -0.95 -14.97
N ASN A 228 16.09 -1.67 -16.06
CA ASN A 228 16.60 -1.43 -17.40
C ASN A 228 15.43 -1.34 -18.40
N PRO A 229 14.74 -0.19 -18.51
CA PRO A 229 13.78 0.00 -19.58
C PRO A 229 14.51 -0.10 -20.94
N PRO A 230 13.89 -0.72 -21.96
CA PRO A 230 14.44 -0.66 -23.31
C PRO A 230 14.64 0.81 -23.69
N LYS A 231 15.79 1.13 -24.29
CA LYS A 231 16.02 2.46 -24.85
C LYS A 231 14.97 2.66 -25.94
N THR A 232 14.15 3.69 -25.80
CA THR A 232 13.29 4.15 -26.89
C THR A 232 14.22 4.71 -27.96
N ASP A 233 14.32 4.03 -29.10
CA ASP A 233 14.96 4.59 -30.29
C ASP A 233 14.10 5.79 -30.74
N ASN A 234 14.70 6.99 -30.72
CA ASN A 234 14.14 8.20 -31.30
C ASN A 234 14.40 8.22 -32.81
#